data_AF-A0A9D1PHN9-F1
#
_entry.id   AF-A0A9D1PHN9-F1
#
_cell.length_a   1.000
_cell.length_b   1.000
_cell.length_c   1.000
_cell.angle_alpha   90.00
_cell.angle_beta   90.00
_cell.angle_gamma   90.00
#
_symmetry.space_group_name_H-M   'P 1'
#
loop_
_entity.id
_entity.type
_entity.pdbx_description
1 polymer ?
#
loop_
_entity_poly.entity_id
_entity_poly.type
_entity_poly.pdbx_seq_one_letter_code
_entity_poly.pdbx_strand_id
1 'polypeptide(L)'
;MKNKPLEMCLLFDFYGEVLTEKQKELFDLYYNEDLSLAEISEHIGITRQGVRDSIVRAEHTLRDMEKKLGLVSRYGKIDSLVGSMLDDVHRLRIINSNLLHNPEISKLLARLDKNLKTIADDRS
;
A
#
# COMPACT_ATOMS: atom_id res chain seq x y z
N MET A 1 -15.32 9.27 -7.49
CA MET A 1 -15.58 8.77 -6.11
C MET A 1 -15.71 7.25 -6.12
N LYS A 2 -14.61 6.48 -6.13
CA LYS A 2 -14.61 5.01 -5.88
C LYS A 2 -13.17 4.49 -5.61
N ASN A 3 -12.47 5.02 -4.60
CA ASN A 3 -11.20 4.42 -4.11
C ASN A 3 -11.17 4.27 -2.58
N LYS A 4 -12.29 4.54 -1.91
CA LYS A 4 -12.36 4.51 -0.44
C LYS A 4 -12.03 3.13 0.15
N PRO A 5 -12.49 1.99 -0.42
CA PRO A 5 -12.12 0.67 0.09
C PRO A 5 -10.61 0.40 -0.02
N LEU A 6 -10.02 0.63 -1.19
CA LEU A 6 -8.58 0.43 -1.42
C LEU A 6 -7.72 1.30 -0.50
N GLU A 7 -8.09 2.56 -0.31
CA GLU A 7 -7.41 3.46 0.63
C GLU A 7 -7.46 2.91 2.06
N MET A 8 -8.61 2.42 2.51
CA MET A 8 -8.76 1.90 3.86
C MET A 8 -7.97 0.59 4.06
N CYS A 9 -7.99 -0.33 3.09
CA CYS A 9 -7.16 -1.54 3.15
C CYS A 9 -5.67 -1.20 3.27
N LEU A 10 -5.18 -0.27 2.43
CA LEU A 10 -3.77 0.14 2.49
C LEU A 10 -3.43 0.82 3.82
N LEU A 11 -4.31 1.65 4.36
CA LEU A 11 -4.10 2.23 5.69
C LEU A 11 -4.10 1.16 6.79
N PHE A 12 -4.93 0.12 6.65
CA PHE A 12 -4.99 -0.99 7.59
C PHE A 12 -3.71 -1.83 7.55
N ASP A 13 -3.13 -2.08 6.39
CA ASP A 13 -1.85 -2.80 6.27
C ASP A 13 -0.71 -2.07 7.01
N PHE A 14 -0.73 -0.73 7.01
CA PHE A 14 0.31 0.09 7.65
C PHE A 14 0.05 0.39 9.13
N TYR A 15 -1.23 0.52 9.53
CA TYR A 15 -1.61 1.05 10.84
C TYR A 15 -2.60 0.17 11.60
N GLY A 16 -2.99 -0.99 11.06
CA GLY A 16 -3.97 -1.90 11.65
C GLY A 16 -3.62 -2.31 13.07
N GLU A 17 -2.33 -2.48 13.36
CA GLU A 17 -1.81 -2.81 14.69
C GLU A 17 -2.10 -1.78 15.79
N VAL A 18 -2.48 -0.54 15.43
CA VAL A 18 -2.89 0.49 16.39
C VAL A 18 -4.34 0.30 16.84
N LEU A 19 -5.14 -0.44 16.08
CA LEU A 19 -6.53 -0.71 16.39
C LEU A 19 -6.65 -1.76 17.51
N THR A 20 -7.74 -1.70 18.27
CA THR A 20 -8.10 -2.79 19.18
C THR A 20 -8.43 -4.05 18.39
N GLU A 21 -8.22 -5.23 18.98
CA GLU A 21 -8.56 -6.52 18.35
C GLU A 21 -10.01 -6.55 17.83
N LYS A 22 -10.95 -5.96 18.58
CA LYS A 22 -12.35 -5.89 18.15
C LYS A 22 -12.55 -5.00 16.93
N GLN A 23 -11.79 -3.93 16.81
CA GLN A 23 -11.84 -3.06 15.63
C GLN A 23 -11.18 -3.72 14.42
N LYS A 24 -10.06 -4.44 14.60
CA LYS A 24 -9.43 -5.22 13.53
C LYS A 24 -10.39 -6.28 12.98
N GLU A 25 -10.95 -7.11 13.84
CA GLU A 25 -11.92 -8.15 13.46
C GLU A 25 -13.09 -7.56 12.68
N LEU A 26 -13.72 -6.49 13.19
CA LEU A 26 -14.85 -5.86 12.48
C LEU A 26 -14.44 -5.18 11.17
N PHE A 27 -13.21 -4.70 11.08
CA PHE A 27 -12.67 -4.10 9.86
C PHE A 27 -12.40 -5.19 8.80
N ASP A 28 -11.77 -6.30 9.19
CA ASP A 28 -11.50 -7.44 8.31
C ASP A 28 -12.79 -8.03 7.74
N LEU A 29 -13.78 -8.30 8.60
CA LEU A 29 -15.08 -8.80 8.15
C LEU A 29 -15.74 -7.86 7.12
N TYR A 30 -15.59 -6.55 7.29
CA TYR A 30 -16.23 -5.56 6.43
C TYR A 30 -15.48 -5.28 5.13
N TYR A 31 -14.15 -5.10 5.20
CA TYR A 31 -13.33 -4.68 4.05
C TYR A 31 -12.65 -5.84 3.32
N ASN A 32 -12.34 -6.94 4.01
CA ASN A 32 -11.62 -8.08 3.44
C ASN A 32 -12.55 -9.27 3.13
N GLU A 33 -13.59 -9.49 3.95
CA GLU A 33 -14.59 -10.56 3.71
C GLU A 33 -15.88 -10.06 3.04
N ASP A 34 -15.98 -8.77 2.71
CA ASP A 34 -17.13 -8.14 2.06
C ASP A 34 -18.48 -8.35 2.77
N LEU A 35 -18.48 -8.65 4.08
CA LEU A 35 -19.71 -8.83 4.85
C LEU A 35 -20.41 -7.49 5.06
N SER A 36 -21.74 -7.50 4.93
CA SER A 36 -22.56 -6.36 5.28
C SER A 36 -22.62 -6.14 6.80
N LEU A 37 -22.94 -4.91 7.21
CA LEU A 37 -23.11 -4.58 8.63
C LEU A 37 -24.17 -5.44 9.34
N ALA A 38 -25.15 -5.98 8.60
CA ALA A 38 -26.17 -6.87 9.15
C ALA A 38 -25.59 -8.27 9.38
N GLU A 39 -24.87 -8.82 8.40
CA GLU A 39 -24.21 -10.13 8.54
C GLU A 39 -23.17 -10.10 9.67
N ILE A 40 -22.38 -9.03 9.78
CA ILE A 40 -21.42 -8.86 10.89
C ILE A 40 -22.15 -8.74 12.24
N SER A 41 -23.27 -8.01 12.28
CA SER A 41 -24.08 -7.86 13.49
C SER A 41 -24.60 -9.21 14.00
N GLU A 42 -25.09 -10.05 13.08
CA GLU A 42 -25.54 -11.41 13.38
C GLU A 42 -24.39 -12.32 13.80
N HIS A 43 -23.25 -12.25 13.11
CA HIS A 43 -22.07 -13.06 13.39
C HIS A 43 -21.46 -12.77 14.77
N ILE A 44 -21.38 -11.50 15.14
CA ILE A 44 -20.67 -11.03 16.34
C ILE A 44 -21.59 -10.84 17.56
N GLY A 45 -22.91 -10.77 17.34
CA GLY A 45 -23.88 -10.59 18.43
C GLY A 45 -23.93 -9.16 19.00
N ILE A 46 -23.56 -8.15 18.20
CA ILE A 46 -23.73 -6.73 18.54
C ILE A 46 -24.71 -6.07 17.59
N THR A 47 -25.23 -4.89 17.92
CA THR A 47 -26.16 -4.19 17.03
C THR A 47 -25.47 -3.71 15.75
N ARG A 48 -26.21 -3.64 14.65
CA ARG A 48 -25.75 -3.05 13.38
C ARG A 48 -25.16 -1.65 13.55
N GLN A 49 -25.72 -0.85 14.46
CA GLN A 49 -25.19 0.48 14.80
C GLN A 49 -23.85 0.37 15.52
N GLY A 50 -23.70 -0.57 16.45
CA GLY A 50 -22.43 -0.85 17.12
C GLY A 50 -21.33 -1.28 16.15
N VAL A 51 -21.64 -2.14 15.17
CA VAL A 51 -20.72 -2.50 14.07
C VAL A 51 -20.28 -1.24 13.31
N ARG A 52 -21.25 -0.45 12.83
CA ARG A 52 -20.98 0.79 12.08
C ARG A 52 -20.06 1.74 12.85
N ASP A 53 -20.38 2.00 14.10
CA ASP A 53 -19.62 2.95 14.92
C ASP A 53 -18.19 2.45 15.18
N SER A 54 -18.00 1.14 15.34
CA SER A 54 -16.67 0.55 15.49
C SER A 54 -15.82 0.74 14.23
N ILE A 55 -16.38 0.45 13.05
CA ILE A 55 -15.69 0.62 11.75
C ILE A 55 -15.35 2.09 11.52
N VAL A 56 -16.27 3.02 11.79
CA VAL A 56 -15.99 4.46 11.63
C VAL A 56 -14.89 4.93 12.57
N ARG A 57 -14.86 4.46 13.82
CA ARG A 57 -13.76 4.77 14.74
C ARG A 57 -12.42 4.18 14.27
N ALA A 58 -12.43 2.97 13.72
CA ALA A 58 -11.25 2.37 13.12
C ALA A 58 -10.74 3.21 11.95
N GLU A 59 -11.60 3.55 10.97
CA GLU A 59 -11.24 4.43 9.84
C GLU A 59 -10.65 5.76 10.32
N HIS A 60 -11.24 6.38 11.35
CA HIS A 60 -10.76 7.64 11.87
C HIS A 60 -9.35 7.51 12.48
N THR A 61 -9.13 6.44 13.26
CA THR A 61 -7.83 6.15 13.87
C THR A 61 -6.76 5.95 12.80
N LEU A 62 -7.06 5.16 11.77
CA LEU A 62 -6.13 4.88 10.66
C LEU A 62 -5.78 6.16 9.89
N ARG A 63 -6.78 7.00 9.55
CA ARG A 63 -6.54 8.29 8.88
C ARG A 63 -5.74 9.27 9.75
N ASP A 64 -5.97 9.28 11.06
CA ASP A 64 -5.22 10.12 11.98
C ASP A 64 -3.76 9.67 12.10
N MET A 65 -3.50 8.35 12.06
CA MET A 65 -2.14 7.83 12.00
C MET A 65 -1.45 8.27 10.71
N GLU A 66 -2.11 8.16 9.55
CA GLU A 66 -1.55 8.65 8.29
C GLU A 66 -1.29 10.16 8.31
N LYS A 67 -2.22 10.95 8.87
CA LYS A 67 -2.02 12.40 9.00
C LYS A 67 -0.77 12.74 9.82
N LYS A 68 -0.46 11.94 10.85
CA LYS A 68 0.68 12.19 11.75
C LYS A 68 2.00 11.62 11.21
N LEU A 69 1.96 10.44 10.59
CA LEU A 69 3.15 9.67 10.23
C LEU A 69 3.44 9.70 8.72
N GLY A 70 2.41 9.79 7.89
CA GLY A 70 2.53 9.92 6.44
C GLY A 70 3.20 8.73 5.73
N LEU A 71 3.15 7.53 6.33
CA LEU A 71 3.87 6.36 5.81
C LEU A 71 3.31 5.92 4.46
N VAL A 72 1.99 5.89 4.29
CA VAL A 72 1.37 5.49 3.02
C VAL A 72 1.70 6.49 1.92
N SER A 73 1.58 7.80 2.21
CA SER A 73 1.97 8.84 1.25
C SER A 73 3.45 8.75 0.87
N ARG A 74 4.34 8.56 1.85
CA ARG A 74 5.77 8.42 1.60
C ARG A 74 6.08 7.15 0.80
N TYR A 75 5.42 6.05 1.12
CA TYR A 75 5.54 4.79 0.40
C TYR A 75 5.21 4.99 -1.09
N GLY A 76 4.02 5.53 -1.40
CA GLY A 76 3.59 5.77 -2.78
C GLY A 76 4.52 6.73 -3.55
N LYS A 77 5.10 7.73 -2.88
CA LYS A 77 6.10 8.62 -3.50
C LYS A 77 7.37 7.87 -3.87
N ILE A 78 7.87 7.01 -2.99
CA ILE A 78 9.10 6.26 -3.28
C ILE A 78 8.83 5.22 -4.37
N ASP A 79 7.67 4.56 -4.34
CA ASP A 79 7.26 3.60 -5.37
C ASP A 79 7.23 4.26 -6.77
N SER A 80 6.56 5.42 -6.88
CA SER A 80 6.54 6.20 -8.13
C SER A 80 7.95 6.63 -8.58
N LEU A 81 8.83 7.02 -7.66
CA LEU A 81 10.20 7.40 -7.98
C LEU A 81 11.02 6.21 -8.50
N VAL A 82 10.90 5.05 -7.87
CA VAL A 82 11.57 3.81 -8.30
C VAL A 82 11.08 3.40 -9.69
N GLY A 83 9.76 3.48 -9.94
CA GLY A 83 9.20 3.25 -11.27
C GLY A 83 9.80 4.17 -12.35
N SER A 84 9.86 5.48 -12.07
CA SER A 84 10.50 6.44 -12.99
C SER A 84 11.98 6.13 -13.23
N MET A 85 12.72 5.71 -12.20
CA MET A 85 14.14 5.37 -12.34
C MET A 85 14.33 4.09 -13.17
N LEU A 86 13.45 3.10 -13.03
CA LEU A 86 13.48 1.89 -13.86
C LEU A 86 13.23 2.22 -15.34
N ASP A 87 12.29 3.12 -15.63
CA ASP A 87 12.03 3.61 -16.99
C ASP A 87 13.26 4.31 -17.58
N ASP A 88 13.94 5.16 -16.79
CA ASP A 88 15.15 5.84 -17.22
C ASP A 88 16.31 4.84 -17.46
N VAL A 89 16.49 3.85 -16.59
CA VAL A 89 17.47 2.77 -16.79
C VAL A 89 17.20 1.99 -18.07
N HIS A 90 15.92 1.72 -18.38
CA HIS A 90 15.53 1.07 -19.63
C HIS A 90 15.89 1.94 -20.84
N ARG A 91 15.53 3.22 -20.83
CA ARG A 91 15.89 4.16 -21.90
C ARG A 91 17.39 4.25 -22.11
N LEU A 92 18.17 4.36 -21.03
CA LEU A 92 19.63 4.38 -21.08
C LEU A 92 20.20 3.07 -21.64
N ARG A 93 19.58 1.93 -21.36
CA ARG A 93 19.99 0.63 -21.93
C ARG A 93 19.83 0.61 -23.45
N ILE A 94 18.71 1.12 -23.96
CA ILE A 94 18.46 1.26 -25.41
C ILE A 94 19.47 2.20 -26.06
N ILE A 95 19.73 3.37 -25.45
CA ILE A 95 20.71 4.33 -25.95
C ILE A 95 22.11 3.69 -26.00
N ASN A 96 22.51 3.01 -24.93
CA ASN A 96 23.81 2.36 -24.89
C ASN A 96 23.90 1.22 -25.91
N SER A 97 22.84 0.43 -26.11
CA SER A 97 22.86 -0.66 -27.08
C SER A 97 22.89 -0.22 -28.53
N ASN A 98 22.36 0.97 -28.84
CA ASN A 98 22.19 1.43 -30.23
C ASN A 98 23.23 2.46 -30.68
N LEU A 99 23.84 3.20 -29.75
CA LEU A 99 24.71 4.34 -30.07
C LEU A 99 26.11 4.22 -29.48
N LEU A 100 26.20 3.89 -28.19
CA LEU A 100 27.47 3.98 -27.45
C LEU A 100 28.24 2.66 -27.41
N HIS A 101 27.53 1.53 -27.41
CA HIS A 101 28.04 0.17 -27.29
C HIS A 101 29.08 0.00 -26.16
N ASN A 102 28.91 0.72 -25.04
CA ASN A 102 29.91 0.73 -23.98
C ASN A 102 29.65 -0.39 -22.96
N PRO A 103 30.57 -1.35 -22.77
CA PRO A 103 30.38 -2.48 -21.87
C PRO A 103 30.34 -2.09 -20.39
N GLU A 104 31.04 -1.03 -19.98
CA GLU A 104 31.00 -0.55 -18.59
C GLU A 104 29.66 0.10 -18.26
N ILE A 105 29.07 0.85 -19.22
CA ILE A 105 27.71 1.38 -19.07
C ILE A 105 26.71 0.22 -18.92
N SER A 106 26.84 -0.84 -19.72
CA SER A 106 25.97 -2.03 -19.59
C SER A 106 26.05 -2.67 -18.21
N LYS A 107 27.27 -2.82 -17.64
CA LYS A 107 27.45 -3.34 -16.28
C LYS A 107 26.81 -2.44 -15.23
N LEU A 108 27.00 -1.13 -15.32
CA LEU A 108 26.41 -0.16 -14.39
C LEU A 108 24.87 -0.18 -14.44
N LEU A 109 24.28 -0.21 -15.64
CA LEU A 109 22.83 -0.29 -15.82
C LEU A 109 22.26 -1.62 -15.31
N ALA A 110 22.96 -2.75 -15.47
CA ALA A 110 22.55 -4.03 -14.91
C ALA A 110 22.56 -4.00 -13.37
N ARG A 111 23.56 -3.37 -12.75
CA ARG A 111 23.62 -3.18 -11.30
C ARG A 111 22.52 -2.27 -10.78
N LEU A 112 22.23 -1.16 -11.48
CA LEU A 112 21.14 -0.24 -11.11
C LEU A 112 19.77 -0.91 -11.21
N ASP A 113 19.51 -1.64 -12.30
CA ASP A 113 18.28 -2.42 -12.47
C ASP A 113 18.08 -3.43 -11.33
N LYS A 114 19.14 -4.15 -10.95
CA LYS A 114 19.11 -5.07 -9.80
C LYS A 114 18.78 -4.34 -8.50
N ASN A 115 19.48 -3.25 -8.19
CA ASN A 115 19.27 -2.51 -6.94
C ASN A 115 17.84 -1.94 -6.84
N LEU A 116 17.32 -1.38 -7.94
CA LEU A 116 15.97 -0.83 -7.97
C LEU A 116 14.91 -1.92 -7.82
N LYS A 117 15.12 -3.10 -8.41
CA LYS A 117 14.25 -4.26 -8.20
C LYS A 117 14.27 -4.76 -6.76
N THR A 118 15.43 -4.87 -6.13
CA THR A 118 15.52 -5.20 -4.69
C THR A 118 14.73 -4.22 -3.84
N ILE A 119 14.81 -2.91 -4.15
CA ILE A 119 14.04 -1.89 -3.43
C ILE A 119 12.53 -2.07 -3.63
N ALA A 120 12.09 -2.54 -4.81
CA ALA A 120 10.68 -2.82 -5.08
C ALA A 120 10.20 -4.13 -4.42
N ASP A 121 11.05 -5.17 -4.41
CA ASP A 121 10.71 -6.50 -3.92
C ASP A 121 10.69 -6.59 -2.38
N ASP A 122 11.58 -5.88 -1.66
CA ASP A 122 11.63 -5.84 -0.18
C ASP A 122 10.41 -5.11 0.46
N ARG A 123 9.44 -4.71 -0.36
CA ARG A 123 8.31 -3.86 0.01
C ARG A 123 6.94 -4.50 -0.21
N SER A 124 6.92 -5.75 -0.67
CA SER A 124 5.73 -6.61 -0.85
C SER A 124 5.58 -7.57 0.32
#